data_AF-A0AAP0KWK0-F1
#
_entry.id   AF-A0AAP0KWK0-F1
#
_cell.length_a   1.000
_cell.length_b   1.000
_cell.length_c   1.000
_cell.angle_alpha   90.00
_cell.angle_beta   90.00
_cell.angle_gamma   90.00
#
_symmetry.space_group_name_H-M   'P 1'
#
loop_
_entity.id
_entity.type
_entity.pdbx_description
1 polymer ?
#
loop_
_entity_poly.entity_id
_entity_poly.type
_entity_poly.pdbx_seq_one_letter_code
_entity_poly.pdbx_strand_id
1 'polypeptide(L)'
;MTSIQTKFPFPPSLLVSPFPRERKPSLSNFSSSSSSSSSSSSDPETLTLKTNAEQSVTKRATERGLEFEIGDSFFRHESAIGRDLGVLAASLCKKSKGGGVRIFDAMCGCGIRSLRYLVQAEADFVWANDANEENRRTVLANLSRVGRFGGEKRWLATHFDANRVMADCYLHREFFDLIDVDSFGSDSSFFRSAFDSLKLDGLLYVTSTDGYSSGGHRPNHSLASYGAYVRPMPYSNEVGLRMLIGGAVRDASVLGYHVSPLFSYYSYHGPVFRVMLRVNRGKLPENRHYGFISYCKLCGNSQSFTWEKLGQICCSCTNGEVSNSLVVSGPLWIGPLHNKDYVTEMLNAARQCDWVEPGGCSNLEKLLEQLINESDPELSFGYIKLDEIASRAKVNSPPLRTMMSTLQKEGYAVSRSHIASNAIKTNCPMTVCIQIARDLQKCQSGSSL
;
A
#
# COMPACT_ATOMS: atom_id res chain seq x y z
N MET A 1 48.58 -14.76 5.69
CA MET A 1 47.99 -15.91 6.41
C MET A 1 47.56 -15.46 7.79
N THR A 2 46.26 -15.37 8.08
CA THR A 2 45.63 -15.62 9.40
C THR A 2 44.12 -15.42 9.25
N SER A 3 43.37 -16.51 9.36
CA SER A 3 41.90 -16.48 9.35
C SER A 3 41.39 -16.17 10.75
N ILE A 4 40.49 -15.19 10.89
CA ILE A 4 39.76 -14.94 12.14
C ILE A 4 38.27 -15.19 11.86
N GLN A 5 37.82 -16.40 12.17
CA GLN A 5 36.39 -16.75 12.20
C GLN A 5 35.78 -16.31 13.52
N THR A 6 35.08 -15.18 13.56
CA THR A 6 34.22 -14.82 14.69
C THR A 6 32.89 -15.58 14.61
N LYS A 7 32.81 -16.71 15.32
CA LYS A 7 31.53 -17.38 15.60
C LYS A 7 30.74 -16.55 16.62
N PHE A 8 29.57 -16.04 16.23
CA PHE A 8 28.59 -15.54 17.19
C PHE A 8 27.82 -16.71 17.81
N PRO A 9 27.55 -16.72 19.14
CA PRO A 9 26.84 -17.80 19.80
C PRO A 9 25.33 -17.70 19.57
N PHE A 10 24.69 -18.83 19.22
CA PHE A 10 23.24 -18.99 19.34
C PHE A 10 22.88 -19.20 20.82
N PRO A 11 21.73 -18.68 21.31
CA PRO A 11 21.22 -19.06 22.62
C PRO A 11 20.77 -20.54 22.63
N PRO A 12 20.93 -21.26 23.75
CA PRO A 12 20.63 -22.69 23.83
C PRO A 12 19.13 -22.96 23.74
N SER A 13 18.80 -24.11 23.15
CA SER A 13 17.43 -24.63 23.03
C SER A 13 16.82 -24.97 24.39
N LEU A 14 15.83 -24.20 24.83
CA LEU A 14 14.96 -24.57 25.94
C LEU A 14 13.98 -25.67 25.48
N LEU A 15 14.25 -26.91 25.89
CA LEU A 15 13.30 -28.01 25.83
C LEU A 15 12.16 -27.75 26.81
N VAL A 16 11.00 -27.32 26.30
CA VAL A 16 9.78 -27.18 27.10
C VAL A 16 9.05 -28.52 27.11
N SER A 17 9.00 -29.16 28.28
CA SER A 17 8.16 -30.34 28.54
C SER A 17 6.67 -29.96 28.59
N PRO A 18 5.75 -30.81 28.09
CA PRO A 18 4.32 -30.48 28.03
C PRO A 18 3.66 -30.57 29.41
N PHE A 19 2.98 -29.49 29.83
CA PHE A 19 2.04 -29.50 30.97
C PHE A 19 0.60 -29.82 30.50
N PRO A 20 -0.27 -30.35 31.39
CA PRO A 20 -1.39 -31.19 30.98
C PRO A 20 -2.70 -30.43 30.66
N ARG A 21 -3.57 -31.11 29.91
CA ARG A 21 -4.94 -30.68 29.63
C ARG A 21 -5.85 -30.80 30.86
N GLU A 22 -6.52 -29.71 31.23
CA GLU A 22 -7.72 -29.68 32.07
C GLU A 22 -8.65 -28.55 31.59
N ARG A 23 -9.96 -28.50 31.87
CA ARG A 23 -11.04 -29.50 31.99
C ARG A 23 -12.33 -28.73 31.60
N LYS A 24 -13.37 -29.41 31.09
CA LYS A 24 -14.67 -28.73 30.85
C LYS A 24 -15.38 -28.44 32.18
N PRO A 25 -15.98 -27.26 32.39
CA PRO A 25 -16.89 -27.03 33.51
C PRO A 25 -18.28 -27.63 33.22
N SER A 26 -18.89 -28.22 34.24
CA SER A 26 -20.23 -28.80 34.23
C SER A 26 -21.30 -27.82 34.73
N LEU A 27 -22.51 -27.92 34.19
CA LEU A 27 -23.69 -27.21 34.67
C LEU A 27 -24.15 -27.71 36.05
N SER A 28 -24.65 -26.81 36.90
CA SER A 28 -25.45 -27.16 38.08
C SER A 28 -26.55 -26.12 38.31
N ASN A 29 -27.79 -26.61 38.42
CA ASN A 29 -28.99 -25.79 38.64
C ASN A 29 -29.00 -25.15 40.04
N PHE A 30 -29.70 -24.02 40.19
CA PHE A 30 -30.27 -23.61 41.47
C PHE A 30 -31.71 -23.09 41.27
N SER A 31 -32.60 -23.46 42.18
CA SER A 31 -34.03 -23.24 42.08
C SER A 31 -34.61 -22.56 43.34
N SER A 32 -35.32 -21.46 43.10
CA SER A 32 -36.54 -21.00 43.81
C SER A 32 -36.60 -20.93 45.35
N SER A 33 -36.80 -19.72 45.86
CA SER A 33 -37.73 -19.43 46.97
C SER A 33 -38.43 -18.07 46.74
N SER A 34 -39.50 -17.75 47.48
CA SER A 34 -40.59 -16.88 46.96
C SER A 34 -41.48 -16.25 48.04
N SER A 35 -41.84 -14.96 47.91
CA SER A 35 -42.95 -14.36 48.69
C SER A 35 -43.53 -13.05 48.10
N SER A 36 -44.83 -13.07 47.77
CA SER A 36 -45.91 -12.04 47.93
C SER A 36 -45.64 -10.52 47.69
N SER A 37 -46.56 -9.69 47.14
CA SER A 37 -48.04 -9.70 47.23
C SER A 37 -48.81 -8.88 46.16
N SER A 38 -50.15 -9.09 46.10
CA SER A 38 -51.25 -8.14 45.77
C SER A 38 -51.46 -7.54 44.35
N SER A 39 -52.25 -8.26 43.53
CA SER A 39 -53.51 -7.83 42.85
C SER A 39 -53.72 -6.41 42.27
N SER A 40 -53.99 -6.31 40.96
CA SER A 40 -55.35 -6.08 40.40
C SER A 40 -55.38 -6.30 38.87
N SER A 41 -56.58 -6.38 38.26
CA SER A 41 -56.86 -7.04 36.97
C SER A 41 -57.04 -6.11 35.75
N SER A 42 -56.51 -6.52 34.60
CA SER A 42 -57.05 -6.23 33.26
C SER A 42 -56.58 -7.30 32.23
N ASP A 43 -57.32 -7.47 31.14
CA ASP A 43 -57.29 -8.66 30.27
C ASP A 43 -55.99 -8.90 29.47
N PRO A 44 -55.65 -10.17 29.14
CA PRO A 44 -54.48 -10.50 28.32
C PRO A 44 -54.80 -10.45 26.82
N GLU A 45 -54.41 -9.37 26.15
CA GLU A 45 -54.23 -9.44 24.69
C GLU A 45 -53.16 -10.48 24.35
N THR A 46 -53.47 -11.33 23.37
CA THR A 46 -52.61 -12.46 22.99
C THR A 46 -51.40 -11.96 22.20
N LEU A 47 -50.34 -11.57 22.91
CA LEU A 47 -49.09 -11.12 22.32
C LEU A 47 -48.35 -12.30 21.67
N THR A 48 -48.78 -12.66 20.46
CA THR A 48 -48.07 -13.60 19.60
C THR A 48 -46.69 -13.01 19.29
N LEU A 49 -45.66 -13.56 19.94
CA LEU A 49 -44.26 -13.37 19.58
C LEU A 49 -44.04 -13.91 18.16
N LYS A 50 -44.38 -13.10 17.16
CA LYS A 50 -43.87 -13.26 15.80
C LYS A 50 -42.38 -13.03 15.89
N THR A 51 -41.63 -14.11 15.87
CA THR A 51 -40.21 -14.10 15.56
C THR A 51 -40.05 -13.49 14.17
N ASN A 52 -39.76 -12.19 14.12
CA ASN A 52 -39.27 -11.55 12.90
C ASN A 52 -37.91 -12.18 12.60
N ALA A 53 -37.93 -13.24 11.80
CA ALA A 53 -36.78 -13.64 11.03
C ALA A 53 -36.52 -12.53 10.01
N GLU A 54 -35.82 -11.48 10.45
CA GLU A 54 -35.32 -10.44 9.56
C GLU A 54 -34.40 -11.11 8.55
N GLN A 55 -34.92 -11.31 7.33
CA GLN A 55 -34.13 -11.68 6.18
C GLN A 55 -33.25 -10.47 5.84
N SER A 56 -32.13 -10.35 6.56
CA SER A 56 -31.04 -9.44 6.20
C SER A 56 -30.67 -9.74 4.75
N VAL A 57 -30.96 -8.78 3.87
CA VAL A 57 -30.69 -8.90 2.44
C VAL A 57 -29.17 -8.83 2.28
N THR A 58 -28.53 -10.01 2.23
CA THR A 58 -27.09 -10.13 2.10
C THR A 58 -26.61 -9.39 0.86
N LYS A 59 -26.00 -8.21 1.05
CA LYS A 59 -25.42 -7.42 -0.02
C LYS A 59 -24.40 -8.28 -0.75
N ARG A 60 -24.55 -8.43 -2.07
CA ARG A 60 -23.64 -9.17 -2.95
C ARG A 60 -23.00 -8.24 -3.96
N ALA A 61 -21.80 -8.58 -4.39
CA ALA A 61 -21.10 -7.91 -5.46
C ALA A 61 -20.29 -8.91 -6.28
N THR A 62 -19.85 -8.46 -7.46
CA THR A 62 -19.04 -9.25 -8.38
C THR A 62 -17.79 -8.47 -8.74
N GLU A 63 -16.61 -9.11 -8.66
CA GLU A 63 -15.33 -8.51 -9.03
C GLU A 63 -14.50 -9.52 -9.84
N ARG A 64 -14.09 -9.13 -11.06
CA ARG A 64 -13.32 -9.99 -11.98
C ARG A 64 -13.94 -11.39 -12.13
N GLY A 65 -15.26 -11.45 -12.31
CA GLY A 65 -16.04 -12.69 -12.48
C GLY A 65 -16.36 -13.46 -11.19
N LEU A 66 -15.86 -13.06 -10.02
CA LEU A 66 -16.14 -13.72 -8.75
C LEU A 66 -17.28 -13.03 -8.00
N GLU A 67 -18.35 -13.76 -7.71
CA GLU A 67 -19.43 -13.31 -6.82
C GLU A 67 -19.10 -13.57 -5.35
N PHE A 68 -19.36 -12.58 -4.51
CA PHE A 68 -19.13 -12.64 -3.07
C PHE A 68 -20.19 -11.87 -2.28
N GLU A 69 -20.33 -12.21 -1.01
CA GLU A 69 -21.16 -11.50 -0.04
C GLU A 69 -20.32 -10.43 0.67
N ILE A 70 -20.90 -9.24 0.85
CA ILE A 70 -20.32 -8.14 1.62
C ILE A 70 -20.86 -8.17 3.06
N GLY A 71 -22.15 -8.48 3.22
CA GLY A 71 -22.83 -8.33 4.52
C GLY A 71 -22.72 -6.89 5.01
N ASP A 72 -22.36 -6.74 6.29
CA ASP A 72 -22.11 -5.43 6.93
C ASP A 72 -20.62 -5.07 7.05
N SER A 73 -19.75 -5.90 6.47
CA SER A 73 -18.31 -5.64 6.42
C SER A 73 -17.96 -4.42 5.56
N PHE A 74 -16.80 -3.83 5.82
CA PHE A 74 -16.29 -2.75 4.99
C PHE A 74 -15.89 -3.25 3.59
N PHE A 75 -16.43 -2.61 2.56
CA PHE A 75 -16.06 -2.85 1.17
C PHE A 75 -16.10 -1.55 0.36
N ARG A 76 -15.17 -1.41 -0.61
CA ARG A 76 -15.11 -0.30 -1.57
C ARG A 76 -14.82 -0.81 -2.98
N HIS A 77 -15.63 -0.38 -3.95
CA HIS A 77 -15.44 -0.69 -5.38
C HIS A 77 -14.20 0.01 -5.95
N GLU A 78 -13.89 1.22 -5.48
CA GLU A 78 -12.75 2.05 -5.91
C GLU A 78 -11.39 1.41 -5.59
N SER A 79 -11.37 0.45 -4.68
CA SER A 79 -10.17 -0.34 -4.35
C SER A 79 -9.97 -1.57 -5.25
N ALA A 80 -10.82 -1.82 -6.25
CA ALA A 80 -10.71 -2.98 -7.15
C ALA A 80 -9.35 -3.02 -7.88
N ILE A 81 -8.85 -1.88 -8.36
CA ILE A 81 -7.51 -1.80 -8.98
C ILE A 81 -6.41 -2.13 -7.96
N GLY A 82 -6.55 -1.68 -6.71
CA GLY A 82 -5.61 -2.05 -5.64
C GLY A 82 -5.60 -3.56 -5.36
N ARG A 83 -6.76 -4.23 -5.49
CA ARG A 83 -6.87 -5.70 -5.39
C ARG A 83 -6.32 -6.40 -6.64
N ASP A 84 -6.58 -5.88 -7.84
CA ASP A 84 -6.00 -6.39 -9.09
C ASP A 84 -4.46 -6.43 -9.03
N LEU A 85 -3.83 -5.33 -8.61
CA LEU A 85 -2.37 -5.23 -8.50
C LEU A 85 -1.79 -6.23 -7.48
N GLY A 86 -2.46 -6.45 -6.34
CA GLY A 86 -2.05 -7.46 -5.36
C GLY A 86 -2.13 -8.88 -5.92
N VAL A 87 -3.23 -9.22 -6.60
CA VAL A 87 -3.44 -10.56 -7.17
C VAL A 87 -2.48 -10.85 -8.34
N LEU A 88 -2.17 -9.86 -9.17
CA LEU A 88 -1.13 -9.98 -10.20
C LEU A 88 0.25 -10.27 -9.57
N ALA A 89 0.61 -9.56 -8.50
CA ALA A 89 1.87 -9.79 -7.80
C ALA A 89 1.94 -11.18 -7.13
N ALA A 90 0.83 -11.66 -6.57
CA ALA A 90 0.70 -13.01 -6.03
C ALA A 90 0.86 -14.09 -7.12
N SER A 91 0.26 -13.88 -8.31
CA SER A 91 0.40 -14.76 -9.47
C SER A 91 1.85 -14.83 -9.97
N LEU A 92 2.54 -13.69 -10.08
CA LEU A 92 3.97 -13.65 -10.40
C LEU A 92 4.84 -14.33 -9.32
N CYS A 93 4.50 -14.17 -8.03
CA CYS A 93 5.17 -14.88 -6.93
C CYS A 93 5.04 -16.41 -7.08
N LYS A 94 3.84 -16.91 -7.40
CA LYS A 94 3.60 -18.33 -7.67
C LYS A 94 4.41 -18.84 -8.86
N LYS A 95 4.39 -18.10 -9.98
CA LYS A 95 5.14 -18.43 -11.19
C LYS A 95 6.65 -18.48 -10.95
N SER A 96 7.19 -17.53 -10.20
CA SER A 96 8.62 -17.45 -9.85
C SER A 96 9.08 -18.61 -8.93
N LYS A 97 8.24 -19.00 -7.96
CA LYS A 97 8.57 -20.05 -6.98
C LYS A 97 8.24 -21.48 -7.43
N GLY A 98 7.45 -21.64 -8.49
CA GLY A 98 6.99 -22.95 -8.96
C GLY A 98 5.88 -23.58 -8.10
N GLY A 99 5.18 -22.78 -7.28
CA GLY A 99 4.16 -23.22 -6.33
C GLY A 99 4.54 -22.99 -4.86
N GLY A 100 3.75 -23.56 -3.94
CA GLY A 100 3.98 -23.47 -2.49
C GLY A 100 3.74 -22.09 -1.88
N VAL A 101 3.00 -21.20 -2.55
CA VAL A 101 2.77 -19.81 -2.13
C VAL A 101 1.74 -19.75 -1.00
N ARG A 102 2.22 -19.33 0.18
CA ARG A 102 1.40 -19.03 1.36
C ARG A 102 1.18 -17.52 1.45
N ILE A 103 -0.06 -17.07 1.59
CA ILE A 103 -0.42 -15.65 1.72
C ILE A 103 -1.11 -15.40 3.05
N PHE A 104 -0.78 -14.28 3.71
CA PHE A 104 -1.53 -13.74 4.84
C PHE A 104 -2.25 -12.46 4.41
N ASP A 105 -3.58 -12.46 4.48
CA ASP A 105 -4.45 -11.31 4.24
C ASP A 105 -4.87 -10.79 5.63
N ALA A 106 -4.15 -9.79 6.13
CA ALA A 106 -4.11 -9.45 7.55
C ALA A 106 -5.40 -8.78 8.07
N MET A 107 -6.12 -8.10 7.18
CA MET A 107 -7.33 -7.32 7.45
C MET A 107 -8.30 -7.50 6.27
N CYS A 108 -8.91 -8.68 6.18
CA CYS A 108 -9.53 -9.16 4.94
C CYS A 108 -10.95 -8.60 4.67
N GLY A 109 -11.61 -7.96 5.64
CA GLY A 109 -12.98 -7.45 5.51
C GLY A 109 -13.99 -8.55 5.19
N CYS A 110 -14.67 -8.47 4.04
CA CYS A 110 -15.50 -9.56 3.52
C CYS A 110 -14.72 -10.81 3.07
N GLY A 111 -13.38 -10.76 3.03
CA GLY A 111 -12.53 -11.84 2.52
C GLY A 111 -12.34 -11.83 0.99
N ILE A 112 -12.72 -10.75 0.29
CA ILE A 112 -12.62 -10.67 -1.18
C ILE A 112 -11.17 -10.79 -1.68
N ARG A 113 -10.19 -10.19 -0.97
CA ARG A 113 -8.77 -10.36 -1.33
C ARG A 113 -8.35 -11.80 -1.22
N SER A 114 -8.56 -12.42 -0.06
CA SER A 114 -8.31 -13.84 0.17
C SER A 114 -8.95 -14.75 -0.89
N LEU A 115 -10.22 -14.50 -1.25
CA LEU A 115 -10.92 -15.25 -2.30
C LEU A 115 -10.22 -15.10 -3.66
N ARG A 116 -9.86 -13.87 -4.04
CA ARG A 116 -9.13 -13.61 -5.29
C ARG A 116 -7.72 -14.20 -5.29
N TYR A 117 -7.02 -14.18 -4.16
CA TYR A 117 -5.71 -14.84 -4.01
C TYR A 117 -5.81 -16.36 -4.20
N LEU A 118 -6.85 -17.01 -3.68
CA LEU A 118 -7.09 -18.45 -3.84
C LEU A 118 -7.47 -18.86 -5.27
N VAL A 119 -8.29 -18.04 -5.95
CA VAL A 119 -8.92 -18.42 -7.23
C VAL A 119 -8.19 -17.85 -8.44
N GLN A 120 -7.67 -16.62 -8.38
CA GLN A 120 -7.09 -15.92 -9.55
C GLN A 120 -5.56 -15.88 -9.52
N ALA A 121 -4.94 -15.72 -8.35
CA ALA A 121 -3.51 -15.97 -8.19
C ALA A 121 -3.19 -17.45 -7.93
N GLU A 122 -4.23 -18.26 -7.75
CA GLU A 122 -4.16 -19.69 -7.42
C GLU A 122 -3.20 -20.03 -6.25
N ALA A 123 -3.09 -19.15 -5.24
CA ALA A 123 -2.17 -19.32 -4.12
C ALA A 123 -2.46 -20.64 -3.38
N ASP A 124 -1.41 -21.43 -3.10
CA ASP A 124 -1.52 -22.75 -2.52
C ASP A 124 -2.25 -22.72 -1.16
N PHE A 125 -1.96 -21.69 -0.35
CA PHE A 125 -2.65 -21.46 0.92
C PHE A 125 -2.87 -19.95 1.19
N VAL A 126 -4.05 -19.60 1.71
CA VAL A 126 -4.35 -18.23 2.18
C VAL A 126 -4.91 -18.23 3.60
N TRP A 127 -4.24 -17.52 4.50
CA TRP A 127 -4.75 -17.20 5.82
C TRP A 127 -5.44 -15.84 5.77
N ALA A 128 -6.77 -15.85 5.85
CA ALA A 128 -7.62 -14.68 5.95
C ALA A 128 -7.80 -14.30 7.42
N ASN A 129 -7.45 -13.08 7.81
CA ASN A 129 -7.69 -12.57 9.15
C ASN A 129 -8.46 -11.26 9.12
N ASP A 130 -9.41 -11.08 10.03
CA ASP A 130 -10.07 -9.79 10.25
C ASP A 130 -10.41 -9.59 11.72
N ALA A 131 -9.92 -8.52 12.33
CA ALA A 131 -10.09 -8.31 13.77
C ALA A 131 -11.56 -8.13 14.20
N ASN A 132 -12.50 -7.83 13.29
CA ASN A 132 -13.92 -7.85 13.61
C ASN A 132 -14.48 -9.27 13.46
N GLU A 133 -14.94 -9.85 14.57
CA GLU A 133 -15.58 -11.16 14.59
C GLU A 133 -16.96 -11.18 13.90
N GLU A 134 -17.64 -10.04 13.76
CA GLU A 134 -18.92 -9.96 13.02
C GLU A 134 -18.73 -10.36 11.54
N ASN A 135 -17.55 -10.09 10.97
CA ASN A 135 -17.20 -10.47 9.60
C ASN A 135 -17.06 -12.00 9.41
N ARG A 136 -16.98 -12.79 10.49
CA ARG A 136 -16.77 -14.25 10.47
C ARG A 136 -17.73 -14.98 9.55
N ARG A 137 -19.02 -14.66 9.62
CA ARG A 137 -20.04 -15.31 8.77
C ARG A 137 -19.76 -15.04 7.29
N THR A 138 -19.52 -13.78 6.92
CA THR A 138 -19.25 -13.33 5.55
C THR A 138 -17.97 -13.95 4.98
N VAL A 139 -16.86 -13.88 5.73
CA VAL A 139 -15.57 -14.45 5.31
C VAL A 139 -15.70 -15.95 5.08
N LEU A 140 -16.32 -16.70 6.00
CA LEU A 140 -16.53 -18.14 5.83
C LEU A 140 -17.47 -18.48 4.66
N ALA A 141 -18.54 -17.71 4.44
CA ALA A 141 -19.47 -17.90 3.33
C ALA A 141 -18.84 -17.63 1.94
N ASN A 142 -17.85 -16.74 1.88
CA ASN A 142 -17.08 -16.48 0.67
C ASN A 142 -15.99 -17.54 0.43
N LEU A 143 -15.20 -17.87 1.45
CA LEU A 143 -14.09 -18.83 1.31
C LEU A 143 -14.56 -20.29 1.19
N SER A 144 -15.72 -20.66 1.72
CA SER A 144 -16.30 -22.00 1.56
C SER A 144 -16.65 -22.38 0.12
N ARG A 145 -16.70 -21.40 -0.80
CA ARG A 145 -16.86 -21.60 -2.25
C ARG A 145 -15.59 -22.12 -2.92
N VAL A 146 -14.43 -21.99 -2.27
CA VAL A 146 -13.14 -22.43 -2.81
C VAL A 146 -12.97 -23.95 -2.61
N GLY A 147 -12.72 -24.65 -3.72
CA GLY A 147 -12.47 -26.09 -3.73
C GLY A 147 -11.26 -26.52 -2.89
N ARG A 148 -11.30 -27.76 -2.42
CA ARG A 148 -10.18 -28.43 -1.74
C ARG A 148 -9.16 -28.94 -2.76
N PHE A 149 -7.89 -29.01 -2.37
CA PHE A 149 -6.84 -29.66 -3.15
C PHE A 149 -6.24 -30.78 -2.31
N GLY A 150 -6.09 -31.99 -2.88
CA GLY A 150 -5.68 -33.18 -2.12
C GLY A 150 -6.62 -33.58 -0.96
N GLY A 151 -7.84 -33.03 -0.90
CA GLY A 151 -8.77 -33.18 0.23
C GLY A 151 -8.57 -32.15 1.36
N GLU A 152 -7.49 -31.37 1.34
CA GLU A 152 -7.19 -30.35 2.34
C GLU A 152 -7.83 -29.00 2.01
N LYS A 153 -8.05 -28.19 3.05
CA LYS A 153 -8.48 -26.79 2.90
C LYS A 153 -7.28 -25.93 2.55
N ARG A 154 -7.39 -25.18 1.46
CA ARG A 154 -6.40 -24.18 1.03
C ARG A 154 -6.48 -22.86 1.82
N TRP A 155 -7.28 -22.79 2.89
CA TRP A 155 -7.48 -21.56 3.63
C TRP A 155 -7.78 -21.76 5.11
N LEU A 156 -7.41 -20.75 5.89
CA LEU A 156 -7.75 -20.56 7.30
C LEU A 156 -8.38 -19.17 7.48
N ALA A 157 -9.40 -19.08 8.33
CA ALA A 157 -10.04 -17.81 8.68
C ALA A 157 -9.92 -17.57 10.20
N THR A 158 -9.37 -16.44 10.61
CA THR A 158 -9.22 -16.04 12.02
C THR A 158 -9.74 -14.62 12.28
N HIS A 159 -10.03 -14.33 13.54
CA HIS A 159 -10.54 -13.02 13.96
C HIS A 159 -9.75 -12.52 15.16
N PHE A 160 -8.55 -12.02 14.89
CA PHE A 160 -7.63 -11.48 15.88
C PHE A 160 -6.96 -10.21 15.38
N ASP A 161 -6.33 -9.47 16.28
CA ASP A 161 -5.37 -8.43 15.89
C ASP A 161 -4.26 -9.01 14.99
N ALA A 162 -3.92 -8.31 13.91
CA ALA A 162 -2.98 -8.81 12.91
C ALA A 162 -1.53 -8.89 13.43
N ASN A 163 -1.10 -7.99 14.33
CA ASN A 163 0.22 -8.08 14.94
C ASN A 163 0.32 -9.30 15.85
N ARG A 164 -0.73 -9.63 16.60
CA ARG A 164 -0.82 -10.88 17.37
C ARG A 164 -0.65 -12.09 16.47
N VAL A 165 -1.40 -12.20 15.36
CA VAL A 165 -1.29 -13.36 14.45
C VAL A 165 0.12 -13.47 13.89
N MET A 166 0.72 -12.37 13.42
CA MET A 166 2.08 -12.38 12.88
C MET A 166 3.14 -12.73 13.93
N ALA A 167 2.99 -12.27 15.18
CA ALA A 167 3.88 -12.63 16.28
C ALA A 167 3.75 -14.12 16.66
N ASP A 168 2.51 -14.63 16.74
CA ASP A 168 2.24 -16.05 16.98
C ASP A 168 2.86 -16.92 15.86
N CYS A 169 2.70 -16.52 14.59
CA CYS A 169 3.34 -17.16 13.44
C CYS A 169 4.87 -17.18 13.52
N TYR A 170 5.50 -16.05 13.88
CA TYR A 170 6.95 -15.97 14.07
C TYR A 170 7.45 -16.96 15.14
N LEU A 171 6.78 -17.02 16.29
CA LEU A 171 7.12 -17.95 17.37
C LEU A 171 7.02 -19.42 16.95
N HIS A 172 6.00 -19.76 16.14
CA HIS A 172 5.79 -21.11 15.60
C HIS A 172 6.57 -21.40 14.32
N ARG A 173 7.37 -20.45 13.81
CA ARG A 173 8.14 -20.54 12.56
C ARG A 173 7.25 -20.76 11.32
N GLU A 174 6.03 -20.22 11.35
CA GLU A 174 5.16 -20.14 10.19
C GLU A 174 5.43 -18.85 9.42
N PHE A 175 5.79 -18.97 8.15
CA PHE A 175 6.16 -17.84 7.30
C PHE A 175 5.37 -17.80 5.99
N PHE A 176 5.13 -16.59 5.49
CA PHE A 176 4.37 -16.33 4.27
C PHE A 176 5.25 -15.86 3.10
N ASP A 177 4.84 -16.16 1.87
CA ASP A 177 5.47 -15.66 0.64
C ASP A 177 4.96 -14.27 0.26
N LEU A 178 3.73 -13.94 0.66
CA LEU A 178 3.15 -12.61 0.56
C LEU A 178 2.37 -12.29 1.84
N ILE A 179 2.56 -11.09 2.39
CA ILE A 179 1.72 -10.51 3.44
C ILE A 179 1.03 -9.27 2.86
N ASP A 180 -0.29 -9.20 2.99
CA ASP A 180 -1.13 -8.08 2.57
C ASP A 180 -1.72 -7.38 3.81
N VAL A 181 -1.34 -6.12 3.99
CA VAL A 181 -1.78 -5.24 5.08
C VAL A 181 -2.60 -4.10 4.48
N ASP A 182 -3.92 -4.26 4.50
CA ASP A 182 -4.89 -3.25 4.07
C ASP A 182 -5.56 -2.56 5.28
N SER A 183 -4.81 -1.69 5.94
CA SER A 183 -5.29 -1.03 7.16
C SER A 183 -5.84 0.38 6.92
N PHE A 184 -6.45 0.95 7.97
CA PHE A 184 -6.98 2.32 7.96
C PHE A 184 -6.06 3.27 8.70
N GLY A 185 -5.61 4.33 8.02
CA GLY A 185 -4.79 5.37 8.61
C GLY A 185 -3.30 5.14 8.39
N SER A 186 -2.53 5.02 9.47
CA SER A 186 -1.08 5.26 9.48
C SER A 186 -0.28 4.13 10.14
N ASP A 187 -0.48 2.91 9.69
CA ASP A 187 -0.05 1.73 10.44
C ASP A 187 1.31 1.17 10.01
N SER A 188 2.32 2.02 10.15
CA SER A 188 3.72 1.59 10.29
C SER A 188 3.93 0.52 11.38
N SER A 189 3.02 0.44 12.36
CA SER A 189 2.99 -0.55 13.43
C SER A 189 3.04 -2.00 12.96
N PHE A 190 2.52 -2.31 11.75
CA PHE A 190 2.53 -3.67 11.20
C PHE A 190 3.87 -4.06 10.57
N PHE A 191 4.76 -3.12 10.22
CA PHE A 191 5.99 -3.42 9.50
C PHE A 191 6.86 -4.45 10.23
N ARG A 192 7.05 -4.27 11.55
CA ARG A 192 7.91 -5.13 12.35
C ARG A 192 7.43 -6.58 12.33
N SER A 193 6.17 -6.81 12.69
CA SER A 193 5.54 -8.14 12.74
C SER A 193 5.46 -8.79 11.35
N ALA A 194 5.20 -7.99 10.31
CA ALA A 194 5.22 -8.46 8.93
C ALA A 194 6.62 -8.94 8.52
N PHE A 195 7.68 -8.16 8.78
CA PHE A 195 9.05 -8.59 8.46
C PHE A 195 9.50 -9.83 9.26
N ASP A 196 9.05 -9.99 10.51
CA ASP A 196 9.38 -11.17 11.32
C ASP A 196 8.63 -12.43 10.82
N SER A 197 7.43 -12.31 10.22
CA SER A 197 6.61 -13.43 9.71
C SER A 197 6.67 -13.66 8.19
N LEU A 198 7.47 -12.89 7.47
CA LEU A 198 7.67 -13.02 6.02
C LEU A 198 8.86 -13.94 5.69
N LYS A 199 8.73 -14.76 4.65
CA LYS A 199 9.86 -15.52 4.06
C LYS A 199 10.88 -14.56 3.44
N LEU A 200 12.12 -15.02 3.31
CA LEU A 200 13.12 -14.32 2.51
C LEU A 200 12.71 -14.28 1.03
N ASP A 201 13.02 -13.18 0.35
CA ASP A 201 12.47 -12.81 -0.96
C ASP A 201 10.93 -12.79 -1.00
N GLY A 202 10.31 -12.60 0.16
CA GLY A 202 8.87 -12.45 0.30
C GLY A 202 8.39 -11.07 -0.13
N LEU A 203 7.08 -10.99 -0.38
CA LEU A 203 6.38 -9.78 -0.78
C LEU A 203 5.58 -9.21 0.38
N LEU A 204 5.67 -7.91 0.59
CA LEU A 204 4.88 -7.18 1.57
C LEU A 204 4.08 -6.09 0.85
N TYR A 205 2.77 -6.28 0.77
CA TYR A 205 1.84 -5.28 0.23
C TYR A 205 1.28 -4.48 1.40
N VAL A 206 1.56 -3.18 1.46
CA VAL A 206 1.09 -2.31 2.55
C VAL A 206 0.25 -1.17 2.00
N THR A 207 -0.82 -0.87 2.73
CA THR A 207 -1.70 0.25 2.47
C THR A 207 -1.66 1.23 3.63
N SER A 208 -1.67 2.52 3.32
CA SER A 208 -1.99 3.60 4.26
C SER A 208 -3.08 4.48 3.66
N THR A 209 -3.90 5.08 4.52
CA THR A 209 -4.90 6.09 4.10
C THR A 209 -4.66 7.46 4.76
N ASP A 210 -3.43 7.72 5.24
CA ASP A 210 -3.10 8.98 5.92
C ASP A 210 -2.75 10.12 4.94
N GLY A 211 -3.80 10.69 4.37
CA GLY A 211 -3.74 11.91 3.55
C GLY A 211 -3.27 13.16 4.31
N TYR A 212 -3.42 13.21 5.64
CA TYR A 212 -3.07 14.40 6.44
C TYR A 212 -1.57 14.49 6.70
N SER A 213 -0.94 13.36 7.02
CA SER A 213 0.51 13.25 7.18
C SER A 213 1.26 13.43 5.85
N SER A 214 0.78 12.82 4.77
CA SER A 214 1.36 12.99 3.42
C SER A 214 1.20 14.42 2.88
N GLY A 215 0.10 15.09 3.21
CA GLY A 215 -0.09 16.54 3.00
C GLY A 215 0.82 17.44 3.85
N GLY A 216 1.55 16.90 4.83
CA GLY A 216 2.39 17.67 5.75
C GLY A 216 1.63 18.51 6.78
N HIS A 217 0.34 18.22 7.00
CA HIS A 217 -0.50 18.93 7.97
C HIS A 217 -0.34 18.38 9.40
N ARG A 218 0.25 17.20 9.56
CA ARG A 218 0.54 16.56 10.85
C ARG A 218 2.01 16.10 10.95
N PRO A 219 3.00 17.02 10.90
CA PRO A 219 4.42 16.67 10.80
C PRO A 219 4.95 15.84 11.99
N ASN A 220 4.41 16.05 13.19
CA ASN A 220 4.76 15.24 14.37
C ASN A 220 4.21 13.80 14.28
N HIS A 221 3.09 13.60 13.58
CA HIS A 221 2.47 12.29 13.40
C HIS A 221 3.19 11.46 12.33
N SER A 222 3.60 12.09 11.22
CA SER A 222 4.49 11.45 10.23
C SER A 222 5.86 11.12 10.81
N LEU A 223 6.40 11.98 11.69
CA LEU A 223 7.63 11.69 12.42
C LEU A 223 7.45 10.49 13.37
N ALA A 224 6.37 10.44 14.15
CA ALA A 224 6.12 9.34 15.08
C ALA A 224 5.90 7.99 14.35
N SER A 225 5.08 7.98 13.30
CA SER A 225 4.77 6.75 12.54
C SER A 225 5.99 6.30 11.70
N TYR A 226 6.43 7.14 10.76
CA TYR A 226 7.38 6.73 9.71
C TYR A 226 8.81 7.20 9.94
N GLY A 227 9.06 8.02 10.97
CA GLY A 227 10.37 8.64 11.18
C GLY A 227 10.66 9.80 10.23
N ALA A 228 9.65 10.26 9.49
CA ALA A 228 9.77 11.28 8.46
C ALA A 228 9.07 12.57 8.89
N TYR A 229 9.81 13.67 9.07
CA TYR A 229 9.19 14.96 9.34
C TYR A 229 8.68 15.55 8.01
N VAL A 230 7.40 15.32 7.70
CA VAL A 230 6.79 15.75 6.44
C VAL A 230 6.15 17.12 6.57
N ARG A 231 6.60 18.07 5.75
CA ARG A 231 6.02 19.41 5.57
C ARG A 231 5.27 19.52 4.22
N PRO A 232 4.35 20.49 4.04
CA PRO A 232 3.54 20.59 2.83
C PRO A 232 4.35 20.86 1.55
N MET A 233 4.08 20.07 0.51
CA MET A 233 4.71 20.09 -0.83
C MET A 233 3.62 20.00 -1.93
N PRO A 234 3.85 20.51 -3.16
CA PRO A 234 2.83 20.49 -4.22
C PRO A 234 2.48 19.07 -4.74
N TYR A 235 3.36 18.09 -4.50
CA TYR A 235 3.21 16.67 -4.83
C TYR A 235 3.02 15.79 -3.59
N SER A 236 2.25 16.27 -2.59
CA SER A 236 1.94 15.57 -1.33
C SER A 236 1.60 14.08 -1.47
N ASN A 237 0.86 13.73 -2.52
CA ASN A 237 0.39 12.36 -2.72
C ASN A 237 1.55 11.41 -3.08
N GLU A 238 2.57 11.91 -3.78
CA GLU A 238 3.81 11.15 -3.96
C GLU A 238 4.66 11.11 -2.68
N VAL A 239 4.67 12.20 -1.91
CA VAL A 239 5.31 12.23 -0.58
C VAL A 239 4.71 11.15 0.33
N GLY A 240 3.40 10.89 0.25
CA GLY A 240 2.75 9.78 0.97
C GLY A 240 3.32 8.40 0.63
N LEU A 241 3.46 8.08 -0.66
CA LEU A 241 4.09 6.83 -1.10
C LEU A 241 5.55 6.75 -0.63
N ARG A 242 6.31 7.83 -0.77
CA ARG A 242 7.73 7.91 -0.37
C ARG A 242 7.94 7.84 1.14
N MET A 243 6.99 8.34 1.92
CA MET A 243 6.95 8.25 3.39
C MET A 243 6.69 6.80 3.83
N LEU A 244 5.71 6.13 3.21
CA LEU A 244 5.38 4.74 3.50
C LEU A 244 6.56 3.80 3.19
N ILE A 245 7.20 3.93 2.02
CA ILE A 245 8.41 3.18 1.67
C ILE A 245 9.57 3.55 2.60
N GLY A 246 9.75 4.83 2.94
CA GLY A 246 10.79 5.30 3.84
C GLY A 246 10.70 4.69 5.24
N GLY A 247 9.48 4.60 5.81
CA GLY A 247 9.24 3.92 7.09
C GLY A 247 9.56 2.42 7.01
N ALA A 248 9.10 1.74 5.94
CA ALA A 248 9.41 0.33 5.72
C ALA A 248 10.92 0.07 5.62
N VAL A 249 11.67 0.92 4.90
CA VAL A 249 13.13 0.83 4.76
C VAL A 249 13.83 1.03 6.10
N ARG A 250 13.40 2.01 6.91
CA ARG A 250 13.92 2.26 8.26
C ARG A 250 13.75 1.02 9.15
N ASP A 251 12.53 0.49 9.21
CA ASP A 251 12.17 -0.59 10.13
C ASP A 251 12.81 -1.93 9.71
N ALA A 252 12.91 -2.19 8.41
CA ALA A 252 13.65 -3.32 7.85
C ALA A 252 15.16 -3.23 8.09
N SER A 253 15.73 -2.03 8.05
CA SER A 253 17.17 -1.82 8.28
C SER A 253 17.60 -2.21 9.70
N VAL A 254 16.74 -1.97 10.71
CA VAL A 254 16.94 -2.42 12.10
C VAL A 254 17.00 -3.95 12.21
N LEU A 255 16.36 -4.65 11.26
CA LEU A 255 16.30 -6.12 11.18
C LEU A 255 17.44 -6.76 10.38
N GLY A 256 18.29 -5.99 9.70
CA GLY A 256 19.25 -6.53 8.73
C GLY A 256 18.59 -7.00 7.43
N TYR A 257 17.44 -6.42 7.09
CA TYR A 257 16.78 -6.58 5.80
C TYR A 257 16.96 -5.35 4.92
N HIS A 258 16.98 -5.56 3.61
CA HIS A 258 16.81 -4.51 2.62
C HIS A 258 15.45 -4.64 1.97
N VAL A 259 14.86 -3.50 1.62
CA VAL A 259 13.53 -3.38 1.04
C VAL A 259 13.61 -2.60 -0.26
N SER A 260 13.00 -3.13 -1.31
CA SER A 260 12.90 -2.49 -2.62
C SER A 260 11.44 -2.42 -3.08
N PRO A 261 10.93 -1.26 -3.52
CA PRO A 261 9.60 -1.17 -4.11
C PRO A 261 9.56 -1.87 -5.47
N LEU A 262 8.53 -2.69 -5.68
CA LEU A 262 8.21 -3.30 -6.98
C LEU A 262 7.21 -2.44 -7.75
N PHE A 263 6.21 -1.90 -7.06
CA PHE A 263 5.35 -0.84 -7.55
C PHE A 263 4.77 -0.04 -6.38
N SER A 264 4.21 1.12 -6.69
CA SER A 264 3.41 1.90 -5.77
C SER A 264 2.21 2.48 -6.50
N TYR A 265 1.09 2.63 -5.82
CA TYR A 265 -0.17 3.08 -6.41
C TYR A 265 -0.89 4.05 -5.47
N TYR A 266 -1.25 5.21 -5.99
CA TYR A 266 -2.14 6.16 -5.33
C TYR A 266 -3.57 6.07 -5.90
N SER A 267 -4.57 5.97 -5.01
CA SER A 267 -5.98 6.16 -5.38
C SER A 267 -6.55 7.41 -4.70
N TYR A 268 -7.16 8.29 -5.51
CA TYR A 268 -7.72 9.56 -5.06
C TYR A 268 -8.95 9.42 -4.16
N HIS A 269 -9.72 8.33 -4.29
CA HIS A 269 -11.00 8.14 -3.59
C HIS A 269 -10.78 7.71 -2.12
N GLY A 270 -10.36 8.67 -1.29
CA GLY A 270 -10.05 8.50 0.13
C GLY A 270 -8.56 8.25 0.36
N PRO A 271 -7.70 9.24 0.10
CA PRO A 271 -6.30 9.13 -0.34
C PRO A 271 -5.60 7.84 0.12
N VAL A 272 -5.57 6.84 -0.77
CA VAL A 272 -5.02 5.51 -0.50
C VAL A 272 -3.62 5.39 -1.11
N PHE A 273 -2.64 5.06 -0.28
CA PHE A 273 -1.25 4.84 -0.63
C PHE A 273 -0.95 3.34 -0.54
N ARG A 274 -0.75 2.66 -1.67
CA ARG A 274 -0.38 1.24 -1.71
C ARG A 274 1.05 1.07 -2.21
N VAL A 275 1.82 0.21 -1.56
CA VAL A 275 3.20 -0.10 -1.95
C VAL A 275 3.42 -1.61 -1.89
N MET A 276 3.92 -2.18 -2.98
CA MET A 276 4.37 -3.57 -3.02
C MET A 276 5.88 -3.57 -2.84
N LEU A 277 6.33 -4.22 -1.78
CA LEU A 277 7.72 -4.24 -1.33
C LEU A 277 8.25 -5.67 -1.44
N ARG A 278 9.46 -5.82 -1.99
CA ARG A 278 10.23 -7.06 -1.89
C ARG A 278 11.22 -6.93 -0.74
N VAL A 279 11.23 -7.93 0.14
CA VAL A 279 12.02 -7.93 1.39
C VAL A 279 13.09 -9.03 1.29
N ASN A 280 14.35 -8.65 1.45
CA ASN A 280 15.48 -9.56 1.30
C ASN A 280 16.52 -9.38 2.41
N ARG A 281 17.29 -10.43 2.71
CA ARG A 281 18.49 -10.29 3.55
C ARG A 281 19.52 -9.43 2.82
N GLY A 282 20.11 -8.48 3.53
CA GLY A 282 21.20 -7.68 2.99
C GLY A 282 21.94 -6.92 4.08
N LYS A 283 23.04 -6.29 3.68
CA LYS A 283 23.59 -5.19 4.47
C LYS A 283 22.61 -4.02 4.43
N LEU A 284 22.81 -3.05 5.32
CA LEU A 284 22.16 -1.73 5.22
C LEU A 284 22.29 -1.24 3.77
N PRO A 285 21.20 -0.78 3.13
CA PRO A 285 21.29 -0.25 1.78
C PRO A 285 22.29 0.91 1.75
N GLU A 286 23.05 1.05 0.66
CA GLU A 286 23.76 2.29 0.40
C GLU A 286 22.76 3.44 0.49
N ASN A 287 23.05 4.47 1.29
CA ASN A 287 22.11 5.52 1.69
C ASN A 287 21.63 6.44 0.54
N ARG A 288 21.82 6.04 -0.72
CA ARG A 288 21.45 6.75 -1.95
C ARG A 288 19.94 6.94 -2.13
N HIS A 289 19.10 6.02 -1.62
CA HIS A 289 17.64 6.06 -1.83
C HIS A 289 16.84 6.39 -0.56
N TYR A 290 17.49 6.65 0.58
CA TYR A 290 16.84 7.08 1.81
C TYR A 290 17.44 8.42 2.25
N GLY A 291 16.69 9.51 2.11
CA GLY A 291 17.22 10.86 2.25
C GLY A 291 16.14 11.94 2.26
N PHE A 292 16.51 13.17 1.99
CA PHE A 292 15.66 14.35 2.16
C PHE A 292 15.23 14.90 0.81
N ILE A 293 14.09 15.58 0.78
CA ILE A 293 13.63 16.36 -0.36
C ILE A 293 13.38 17.80 0.07
N SER A 294 13.62 18.74 -0.84
CA SER A 294 13.28 20.15 -0.65
C SER A 294 12.41 20.69 -1.77
N TYR A 295 11.66 21.75 -1.47
CA TYR A 295 10.90 22.55 -2.41
C TYR A 295 11.06 24.03 -2.06
N CYS A 296 11.49 24.84 -3.02
CA CYS A 296 11.56 26.28 -2.84
C CYS A 296 10.26 26.94 -3.29
N LYS A 297 9.50 27.53 -2.35
CA LYS A 297 8.22 28.20 -2.65
C LYS A 297 8.36 29.33 -3.66
N LEU A 298 9.50 30.03 -3.69
CA LEU A 298 9.77 31.15 -4.59
C LEU A 298 9.88 30.69 -6.05
N CYS A 299 10.92 29.92 -6.39
CA CYS A 299 11.18 29.50 -7.77
C CYS A 299 10.43 28.23 -8.20
N GLY A 300 9.84 27.48 -7.27
CA GLY A 300 9.16 26.20 -7.51
C GLY A 300 10.10 25.02 -7.75
N ASN A 301 11.43 25.20 -7.61
CA ASN A 301 12.39 24.12 -7.81
C ASN A 301 12.32 23.09 -6.67
N SER A 302 12.53 21.81 -7.02
CA SER A 302 12.64 20.70 -6.06
C SER A 302 13.99 20.01 -6.20
N GLN A 303 14.56 19.54 -5.09
CA GLN A 303 15.84 18.83 -5.09
C GLN A 303 15.92 17.78 -3.96
N SER A 304 16.54 16.64 -4.23
CA SER A 304 16.79 15.56 -3.27
C SER A 304 18.24 15.61 -2.73
N PHE A 305 18.42 15.15 -1.50
CA PHE A 305 19.68 15.18 -0.78
C PHE A 305 19.91 13.88 -0.02
N THR A 306 21.12 13.33 -0.13
CA THR A 306 21.59 12.23 0.73
C THR A 306 21.95 12.76 2.11
N TRP A 307 22.10 11.87 3.09
CA TRP A 307 22.51 12.21 4.47
C TRP A 307 23.80 13.04 4.54
N GLU A 308 24.79 12.72 3.70
CA GLU A 308 26.06 13.47 3.59
C GLU A 308 25.88 14.94 3.20
N LYS A 309 24.78 15.26 2.50
CA LYS A 309 24.44 16.60 2.01
C LYS A 309 23.41 17.31 2.88
N LEU A 310 23.04 16.76 4.04
CA LEU A 310 22.01 17.34 4.93
C LEU A 310 22.35 18.77 5.39
N GLY A 311 23.62 19.07 5.65
CA GLY A 311 24.09 20.43 5.96
C GLY A 311 24.24 21.36 4.76
N GLN A 312 24.02 20.86 3.53
CA GLN A 312 24.19 21.59 2.27
C GLN A 312 22.85 21.90 1.58
N ILE A 313 21.72 21.70 2.27
CA ILE A 313 20.38 21.93 1.72
C ILE A 313 20.13 23.44 1.56
N CYS A 314 20.27 23.94 0.35
CA CYS A 314 20.00 25.33 -0.03
C CYS A 314 19.26 25.42 -1.38
N CYS A 315 18.81 26.61 -1.76
CA CYS A 315 18.29 26.89 -3.10
C CYS A 315 19.14 27.98 -3.77
N SER A 316 19.51 27.77 -5.04
CA SER A 316 20.34 28.73 -5.80
C SER A 316 19.64 30.07 -6.06
N CYS A 317 18.31 30.15 -6.00
CA CYS A 317 17.57 31.38 -6.29
C CYS A 317 17.60 32.42 -5.15
N THR A 318 18.28 32.14 -4.02
CA THR A 318 18.40 33.06 -2.88
C THR A 318 19.85 33.40 -2.52
N ASN A 319 20.78 33.30 -3.49
CA ASN A 319 22.21 33.60 -3.34
C ASN A 319 22.90 32.94 -2.12
N GLY A 320 22.38 31.80 -1.65
CA GLY A 320 22.90 31.08 -0.48
C GLY A 320 22.36 31.55 0.87
N GLU A 321 21.51 32.59 0.93
CA GLU A 321 20.86 33.00 2.18
C GLU A 321 19.81 31.98 2.64
N VAL A 322 19.70 31.80 3.96
CA VAL A 322 18.71 30.91 4.61
C VAL A 322 17.31 31.51 4.47
N SER A 323 16.65 31.15 3.37
CA SER A 323 15.32 31.65 3.07
C SER A 323 14.22 30.78 3.68
N ASN A 324 13.29 31.42 4.40
CA ASN A 324 12.03 30.82 4.87
C ASN A 324 11.14 30.25 3.74
N SER A 325 11.50 30.48 2.47
CA SER A 325 10.85 29.87 1.31
C SER A 325 11.18 28.39 1.10
N LEU A 326 12.28 27.88 1.67
CA LEU A 326 12.70 26.49 1.49
C LEU A 326 11.95 25.57 2.47
N VAL A 327 11.18 24.64 1.91
CA VAL A 327 10.57 23.53 2.64
C VAL A 327 11.48 22.33 2.50
N VAL A 328 11.69 21.60 3.59
CA VAL A 328 12.44 20.33 3.62
C VAL A 328 11.56 19.29 4.29
N SER A 329 11.49 18.10 3.70
CA SER A 329 10.80 16.92 4.24
C SER A 329 11.75 15.73 4.21
N GLY A 330 11.79 14.93 5.28
CA GLY A 330 12.66 13.76 5.33
C GLY A 330 12.85 13.16 6.73
N PRO A 331 13.58 12.04 6.81
CA PRO A 331 13.99 11.20 5.67
C PRO A 331 12.81 10.48 5.00
N LEU A 332 12.92 10.23 3.69
CA LEU A 332 11.93 9.60 2.82
C LEU A 332 12.64 8.67 1.81
N TRP A 333 11.87 7.82 1.13
CA TRP A 333 12.36 7.15 -0.07
C TRP A 333 12.52 8.12 -1.25
N ILE A 334 13.76 8.35 -1.68
CA ILE A 334 14.10 9.22 -2.82
C ILE A 334 14.48 8.46 -4.10
N GLY A 335 14.47 7.12 -4.07
CA GLY A 335 14.70 6.27 -5.24
C GLY A 335 13.49 6.09 -6.17
N PRO A 336 13.58 5.18 -7.15
CA PRO A 336 12.46 4.80 -8.04
C PRO A 336 11.27 4.24 -7.27
N LEU A 337 10.05 4.54 -7.70
CA LEU A 337 8.81 4.04 -7.06
C LEU A 337 8.34 2.68 -7.58
N HIS A 338 8.88 2.25 -8.72
CA HIS A 338 8.45 1.08 -9.46
C HIS A 338 9.67 0.36 -10.03
N ASN A 339 9.57 -0.96 -10.19
CA ASN A 339 10.53 -1.76 -10.92
C ASN A 339 9.96 -2.04 -12.32
N LYS A 340 10.62 -1.51 -13.36
CA LYS A 340 10.13 -1.54 -14.75
C LYS A 340 9.83 -2.96 -15.23
N ASP A 341 10.72 -3.90 -14.95
CA ASP A 341 10.62 -5.29 -15.42
C ASP A 341 9.45 -5.99 -14.73
N TYR A 342 9.32 -5.83 -13.41
CA TYR A 342 8.22 -6.40 -12.62
C TYR A 342 6.85 -5.86 -13.06
N VAL A 343 6.72 -4.55 -13.30
CA VAL A 343 5.44 -3.98 -13.80
C VAL A 343 5.15 -4.44 -15.24
N THR A 344 6.19 -4.65 -16.06
CA THR A 344 6.04 -5.23 -17.41
C THR A 344 5.55 -6.68 -17.32
N GLU A 345 6.08 -7.48 -16.38
CA GLU A 345 5.55 -8.82 -16.09
C GLU A 345 4.10 -8.79 -15.59
N MET A 346 3.72 -7.81 -14.76
CA MET A 346 2.34 -7.64 -14.30
C MET A 346 1.39 -7.32 -15.46
N LEU A 347 1.81 -6.48 -16.42
CA LEU A 347 1.03 -6.20 -17.62
C LEU A 347 0.85 -7.44 -18.50
N ASN A 348 1.91 -8.24 -18.66
CA ASN A 348 1.83 -9.51 -19.39
C ASN A 348 0.93 -10.53 -18.69
N ALA A 349 0.98 -10.62 -17.36
CA ALA A 349 0.08 -11.46 -16.57
C ALA A 349 -1.38 -10.99 -16.66
N ALA A 350 -1.64 -9.68 -16.63
CA ALA A 350 -2.99 -9.11 -16.77
C ALA A 350 -3.62 -9.43 -18.15
N ARG A 351 -2.81 -9.43 -19.21
CA ARG A 351 -3.21 -9.88 -20.55
C ARG A 351 -3.46 -11.39 -20.62
N GLN A 352 -2.67 -12.21 -19.91
CA GLN A 352 -2.86 -13.67 -19.84
C GLN A 352 -4.11 -14.10 -19.05
N CYS A 353 -4.62 -13.25 -18.15
CA CYS A 353 -5.84 -13.49 -17.39
C CYS A 353 -7.10 -12.88 -18.02
N ASP A 354 -7.04 -12.37 -19.26
CA ASP A 354 -8.11 -11.61 -19.93
C ASP A 354 -8.66 -10.42 -19.11
N TRP A 355 -7.83 -9.86 -18.21
CA TRP A 355 -8.19 -8.66 -17.44
C TRP A 355 -7.96 -7.37 -18.20
N VAL A 356 -7.22 -7.49 -19.31
CA VAL A 356 -6.72 -6.46 -20.21
C VAL A 356 -6.75 -7.06 -21.62
N GLU A 357 -7.47 -6.42 -22.53
CA GLU A 357 -7.48 -6.78 -23.96
C GLU A 357 -6.31 -6.07 -24.67
N PRO A 358 -5.55 -6.73 -25.57
CA PRO A 358 -4.49 -6.05 -26.33
C PRO A 358 -5.03 -4.89 -27.20
N GLY A 359 -4.65 -3.66 -26.87
CA GLY A 359 -5.17 -2.44 -27.52
C GLY A 359 -6.53 -1.99 -26.98
N GLY A 360 -7.04 -2.64 -25.93
CA GLY A 360 -8.22 -2.24 -25.20
C GLY A 360 -7.99 -0.96 -24.38
N CYS A 361 -9.08 -0.31 -23.98
CA CYS A 361 -9.00 0.95 -23.23
C CYS A 361 -9.14 0.76 -21.71
N SER A 362 -8.75 -0.41 -21.18
CA SER A 362 -8.98 -0.76 -19.77
C SER A 362 -8.22 0.16 -18.81
N ASN A 363 -8.80 0.44 -17.64
CA ASN A 363 -8.17 1.30 -16.64
C ASN A 363 -6.91 0.67 -16.02
N LEU A 364 -6.83 -0.66 -15.99
CA LEU A 364 -5.68 -1.39 -15.47
C LEU A 364 -4.49 -1.36 -16.46
N GLU A 365 -4.74 -1.53 -17.76
CA GLU A 365 -3.66 -1.47 -18.77
C GLU A 365 -3.02 -0.08 -18.80
N LYS A 366 -3.85 0.97 -18.94
CA LYS A 366 -3.39 2.37 -18.90
C LYS A 366 -2.57 2.67 -17.65
N LEU A 367 -2.97 2.14 -16.49
CA LEU A 367 -2.22 2.30 -15.26
C LEU A 367 -0.87 1.58 -15.36
N LEU A 368 -0.83 0.29 -15.73
CA LEU A 368 0.41 -0.48 -15.79
C LEU A 368 1.40 0.11 -16.82
N GLU A 369 0.91 0.51 -18.00
CA GLU A 369 1.71 1.26 -18.98
C GLU A 369 2.23 2.58 -18.42
N GLN A 370 1.41 3.32 -17.65
CA GLN A 370 1.84 4.55 -17.00
C GLN A 370 2.90 4.31 -15.92
N LEU A 371 2.76 3.26 -15.10
CA LEU A 371 3.76 2.86 -14.11
C LEU A 371 5.08 2.44 -14.78
N ILE A 372 5.04 1.75 -15.93
CA ILE A 372 6.23 1.43 -16.75
C ILE A 372 6.92 2.72 -17.24
N ASN A 373 6.15 3.70 -17.71
CA ASN A 373 6.69 5.01 -18.13
C ASN A 373 7.21 5.86 -16.95
N GLU A 374 6.67 5.68 -15.75
CA GLU A 374 7.21 6.28 -14.51
C GLU A 374 8.43 5.53 -13.94
N SER A 375 8.77 4.36 -14.47
CA SER A 375 9.93 3.56 -14.03
C SER A 375 11.26 3.99 -14.68
N ASP A 376 11.25 5.05 -15.49
CA ASP A 376 12.43 5.61 -16.13
C ASP A 376 13.41 6.18 -15.07
N PRO A 377 14.66 5.68 -14.99
CA PRO A 377 15.64 6.09 -13.99
C PRO A 377 16.13 7.53 -14.14
N GLU A 378 15.89 8.17 -15.29
CA GLU A 378 16.24 9.59 -15.50
C GLU A 378 15.19 10.55 -14.91
N LEU A 379 14.01 10.06 -14.52
CA LEU A 379 12.96 10.89 -13.92
C LEU A 379 13.31 11.29 -12.47
N SER A 380 13.08 12.57 -12.16
CA SER A 380 13.17 13.06 -10.78
C SER A 380 11.96 12.62 -9.93
N PHE A 381 12.09 12.79 -8.62
CA PHE A 381 10.99 12.59 -7.68
C PHE A 381 9.94 13.70 -7.77
N GLY A 382 8.72 13.38 -7.36
CA GLY A 382 7.58 14.28 -7.42
C GLY A 382 7.00 14.39 -8.83
N TYR A 383 5.89 15.13 -8.92
CA TYR A 383 5.28 15.52 -10.19
C TYR A 383 5.02 17.01 -10.18
N ILE A 384 5.01 17.62 -11.36
CA ILE A 384 4.69 19.02 -11.58
C ILE A 384 3.33 19.10 -12.25
N LYS A 385 2.37 19.79 -11.63
CA LYS A 385 1.08 20.10 -12.25
C LYS A 385 1.28 21.16 -13.32
N LEU A 386 0.66 21.01 -14.49
CA LEU A 386 0.79 22.01 -15.55
C LEU A 386 0.23 23.38 -15.15
N ASP A 387 -0.77 23.40 -14.29
CA ASP A 387 -1.34 24.64 -13.76
C ASP A 387 -0.37 25.39 -12.82
N GLU A 388 0.56 24.68 -12.15
CA GLU A 388 1.66 25.32 -11.41
C GLU A 388 2.65 25.97 -12.39
N ILE A 389 3.04 25.26 -13.45
CA ILE A 389 3.93 25.81 -14.50
C ILE A 389 3.29 27.06 -15.13
N ALA A 390 2.01 26.97 -15.50
CA ALA A 390 1.25 28.03 -16.14
C ALA A 390 1.11 29.27 -15.22
N SER A 391 0.74 29.05 -13.95
CA SER A 391 0.65 30.11 -12.93
C SER A 391 2.00 30.83 -12.73
N ARG A 392 3.11 30.07 -12.62
CA ARG A 392 4.46 30.63 -12.46
C ARG A 392 4.98 31.32 -13.72
N ALA A 393 4.60 30.83 -14.89
CA ALA A 393 4.93 31.44 -16.17
C ALA A 393 4.10 32.70 -16.47
N LYS A 394 2.92 32.85 -15.83
CA LYS A 394 1.86 33.85 -16.11
C LYS A 394 1.21 33.67 -17.50
N VAL A 395 0.91 32.42 -17.85
CA VAL A 395 0.38 32.01 -19.17
C VAL A 395 -0.81 31.06 -19.01
N ASN A 396 -1.54 30.82 -20.10
CA ASN A 396 -2.58 29.78 -20.11
C ASN A 396 -1.95 28.38 -20.03
N SER A 397 -2.62 27.43 -19.37
CA SER A 397 -2.13 26.06 -19.18
C SER A 397 -1.90 25.38 -20.54
N PRO A 398 -0.64 25.04 -20.92
CA PRO A 398 -0.35 24.47 -22.23
C PRO A 398 -0.91 23.05 -22.34
N PRO A 399 -1.28 22.55 -23.53
CA PRO A 399 -1.75 21.18 -23.67
C PRO A 399 -0.68 20.17 -23.24
N LEU A 400 -1.04 19.22 -22.36
CA LEU A 400 -0.14 18.22 -21.76
C LEU A 400 0.74 17.50 -22.79
N ARG A 401 0.16 17.07 -23.92
CA ARG A 401 0.88 16.40 -25.01
C ARG A 401 1.94 17.32 -25.64
N THR A 402 1.63 18.60 -25.83
CA THR A 402 2.55 19.60 -26.40
C THR A 402 3.71 19.86 -25.44
N MET A 403 3.43 20.10 -24.16
CA MET A 403 4.45 20.30 -23.12
C MET A 403 5.42 19.10 -23.05
N MET A 404 4.89 17.88 -22.99
CA MET A 404 5.71 16.66 -22.98
C MET A 404 6.55 16.53 -24.27
N SER A 405 5.96 16.76 -25.45
CA SER A 405 6.69 16.62 -26.72
C SER A 405 7.81 17.65 -26.89
N THR A 406 7.65 18.86 -26.34
CA THR A 406 8.73 19.86 -26.33
C THR A 406 9.82 19.47 -25.34
N LEU A 407 9.47 19.04 -24.11
CA LEU A 407 10.45 18.54 -23.15
C LEU A 407 11.31 17.39 -23.71
N GLN A 408 10.71 16.46 -24.44
CA GLN A 408 11.44 15.36 -25.11
C GLN A 408 12.38 15.87 -26.21
N LYS A 409 11.97 16.88 -27.00
CA LYS A 409 12.83 17.51 -28.03
C LYS A 409 14.02 18.26 -27.44
N GLU A 410 13.82 18.88 -26.28
CA GLU A 410 14.87 19.56 -25.50
C GLU A 410 15.77 18.57 -24.72
N GLY A 411 15.57 17.25 -24.87
CA GLY A 411 16.42 16.20 -24.29
C GLY A 411 16.10 15.84 -22.82
N TYR A 412 14.96 16.27 -22.28
CA TYR A 412 14.54 15.92 -20.91
C TYR A 412 13.69 14.65 -20.87
N ALA A 413 13.96 13.80 -19.89
CA ALA A 413 13.10 12.68 -19.55
C ALA A 413 11.75 13.21 -19.07
N VAL A 414 10.64 12.67 -19.56
CA VAL A 414 9.29 13.11 -19.17
C VAL A 414 8.24 12.02 -19.33
N SER A 415 7.40 11.86 -18.31
CA SER A 415 6.23 10.97 -18.30
C SER A 415 5.02 11.64 -17.65
N ARG A 416 3.86 11.01 -17.72
CA ARG A 416 2.64 11.47 -17.02
C ARG A 416 2.61 10.90 -15.60
N SER A 417 2.15 11.66 -14.62
CA SER A 417 1.92 11.16 -13.26
C SER A 417 0.60 10.39 -13.14
N HIS A 418 0.63 9.17 -12.60
CA HIS A 418 -0.55 8.35 -12.27
C HIS A 418 -1.26 8.88 -11.03
N ILE A 419 -0.54 9.67 -10.23
CA ILE A 419 -0.97 10.22 -8.95
C ILE A 419 -1.87 11.45 -9.14
N ALA A 420 -1.67 12.20 -10.23
CA ALA A 420 -2.39 13.45 -10.50
C ALA A 420 -2.66 13.62 -12.01
N SER A 421 -3.92 13.93 -12.34
CA SER A 421 -4.29 14.37 -13.68
C SER A 421 -3.61 15.70 -14.04
N ASN A 422 -3.38 15.91 -15.33
CA ASN A 422 -2.68 17.09 -15.88
C ASN A 422 -1.32 17.41 -15.22
N ALA A 423 -0.56 16.37 -14.86
CA ALA A 423 0.77 16.49 -14.26
C ALA A 423 1.81 15.62 -14.96
N ILE A 424 3.05 16.12 -14.98
CA ILE A 424 4.23 15.44 -15.55
C ILE A 424 5.23 15.09 -14.46
N LYS A 425 6.01 14.02 -14.67
CA LYS A 425 7.30 13.81 -14.02
C LYS A 425 8.39 14.14 -15.01
N THR A 426 9.47 14.79 -14.57
CA THR A 426 10.60 15.14 -15.44
C THR A 426 11.85 15.47 -14.63
N ASN A 427 13.03 15.36 -15.23
CA ASN A 427 14.28 15.93 -14.71
C ASN A 427 14.49 17.40 -15.12
N CYS A 428 13.59 17.98 -15.92
CA CYS A 428 13.65 19.38 -16.33
C CYS A 428 13.45 20.34 -15.15
N PRO A 429 14.40 21.28 -14.90
CA PRO A 429 14.25 22.29 -13.86
C PRO A 429 13.00 23.16 -14.05
N MET A 430 12.35 23.55 -12.95
CA MET A 430 11.13 24.39 -12.98
C MET A 430 11.31 25.68 -13.79
N THR A 431 12.50 26.29 -13.77
CA THR A 431 12.83 27.48 -14.56
C THR A 431 12.75 27.24 -16.07
N VAL A 432 13.17 26.07 -16.55
CA VAL A 432 13.13 25.68 -17.96
C VAL A 432 11.70 25.30 -18.36
N CYS A 433 10.97 24.57 -17.51
CA CYS A 433 9.53 24.32 -17.70
C CYS A 433 8.71 25.62 -17.86
N ILE A 434 9.01 26.64 -17.04
CA ILE A 434 8.40 27.98 -17.14
C ILE A 434 8.74 28.66 -18.47
N GLN A 435 9.98 28.54 -18.96
CA GLN A 435 10.41 29.13 -20.22
C GLN A 435 9.70 28.48 -21.41
N ILE A 436 9.70 27.14 -21.48
CA ILE A 436 8.99 26.37 -22.51
C ILE A 436 7.50 26.75 -22.56
N ALA A 437 6.83 26.88 -21.41
CA ALA A 437 5.42 27.27 -21.38
C ALA A 437 5.15 28.67 -21.95
N ARG A 438 6.07 29.64 -21.74
CA ARG A 438 5.97 30.98 -22.34
C ARG A 438 6.16 30.96 -23.85
N ASP A 439 7.12 30.19 -24.34
CA ASP A 439 7.42 30.16 -25.77
C ASP A 439 6.33 29.41 -26.55
N LEU A 440 5.74 28.36 -25.96
CA LEU A 440 4.54 27.72 -26.51
C LEU A 440 3.35 28.68 -26.64
N GLN A 441 3.13 29.60 -25.68
CA GLN A 441 2.07 30.60 -25.78
C GLN A 441 2.34 31.62 -26.91
N LYS A 442 3.60 32.08 -27.07
CA LYS A 442 3.99 32.98 -28.16
C LYS A 442 3.70 32.37 -29.53
N CYS A 443 4.05 31.09 -29.73
CA CYS A 443 3.78 30.36 -30.98
C CYS A 443 2.27 30.27 -31.28
N GLN A 444 1.42 30.08 -30.26
CA GLN A 444 -0.04 30.05 -30.44
C GLN A 444 -0.60 31.42 -30.85
N SER A 445 -0.15 32.51 -30.21
CA SER A 445 -0.56 33.87 -30.59
C SER A 445 -0.05 34.30 -31.97
N GLY A 446 1.14 33.85 -32.38
CA GLY A 446 1.70 34.14 -33.71
C GLY A 446 1.12 33.32 -34.86
N SER A 447 0.31 32.28 -34.57
CA SER A 447 -0.36 31.45 -35.58
C SER A 447 -1.82 31.86 -35.82
N SER A 448 -2.24 33.00 -35.28
CA SER A 448 -3.63 33.50 -35.28
C SER A 448 -3.78 34.85 -36.01
N LEU A 449 -2.79 35.19 -36.84
CA LEU A 449 -2.69 36.36 -37.72
C LEU A 449 -2.36 35.87 -39.14
#